data_AF-A0A1Y4LCY8-F1
#
_entry.id   AF-A0A1Y4LCY8-F1
#
_cell.length_a   1.000
_cell.length_b   1.000
_cell.length_c   1.000
_cell.angle_alpha   90.00
_cell.angle_beta   90.00
_cell.angle_gamma   90.00
#
_symmetry.space_group_name_H-M   'P 1'
#
loop_
_entity.id
_entity.type
_entity.pdbx_description
1 polymer ?
#
loop_
_entity_poly.entity_id
_entity_poly.type
_entity_poly.pdbx_seq_one_letter_code
_entity_poly.pdbx_strand_id
1 'polypeptide(L)'
;MKVNLRKIFHKNPLYYLGFLGFVGIIGLCFSSPILSSFLLCFTFFAYGDMIADEMFWENVRRAGFRAFLSGFAFGILSQAVMVPRAMYYGFRELQFTDGFARISEQFYLQALFGSAAFVLSFILMLVVFTGSLLIFRHREKQSLRESEE
;
A
#
# COMPACT_ATOMS: atom_id res chain seq x y z
N MET A 1 -8.83 12.67 -22.09
CA MET A 1 -9.81 11.56 -21.98
C MET A 1 -10.64 11.74 -20.71
N LYS A 2 -11.60 12.68 -20.70
CA LYS A 2 -12.53 12.89 -19.57
C LYS A 2 -13.65 11.86 -19.70
N VAL A 3 -13.38 10.61 -19.30
CA VAL A 3 -14.43 9.59 -19.22
C VAL A 3 -15.40 10.03 -18.13
N ASN A 4 -16.68 10.03 -18.47
CA ASN A 4 -17.81 10.58 -17.73
C ASN A 4 -18.09 9.75 -16.46
N LEU A 5 -17.15 9.72 -15.50
CA LEU A 5 -17.25 8.99 -14.22
C LEU A 5 -18.46 9.41 -13.38
N ARG A 6 -18.98 10.63 -13.60
CA ARG A 6 -20.20 11.14 -12.95
C ARG A 6 -21.46 10.33 -13.28
N LYS A 7 -21.53 9.63 -14.42
CA LYS A 7 -22.73 8.88 -14.81
C LYS A 7 -22.82 7.48 -14.17
N ILE A 8 -21.71 6.93 -13.67
CA ILE A 8 -21.64 5.56 -13.16
C ILE A 8 -21.68 5.54 -11.62
N PHE A 9 -21.17 6.57 -10.96
CA PHE A 9 -21.05 6.58 -9.50
C PHE A 9 -21.96 7.66 -8.88
N HIS A 10 -22.97 7.23 -8.12
CA HIS A 10 -23.84 8.11 -7.32
C HIS A 10 -23.11 8.78 -6.14
N LYS A 11 -21.97 8.21 -5.72
CA LYS A 11 -21.12 8.68 -4.62
C LYS A 11 -19.68 8.86 -5.09
N ASN A 12 -18.85 9.49 -4.27
CA ASN A 12 -17.41 9.59 -4.54
C ASN A 12 -16.82 8.20 -4.87
N PRO A 13 -16.10 8.02 -5.99
CA PRO A 13 -15.58 6.71 -6.40
C PRO A 13 -14.65 6.07 -5.37
N LEU A 14 -13.94 6.87 -4.55
CA LEU A 14 -13.09 6.35 -3.47
C LEU A 14 -13.90 5.59 -2.42
N TYR A 15 -15.17 5.94 -2.19
CA TYR A 15 -16.05 5.22 -1.27
C TYR A 15 -16.10 3.71 -1.54
N TYR A 16 -16.13 3.31 -2.81
CA TYR A 16 -16.22 1.90 -3.21
C TYR A 16 -14.96 1.12 -2.87
N LEU A 17 -13.80 1.77 -2.75
CA LEU A 17 -12.58 1.14 -2.27
C LEU A 17 -12.69 0.72 -0.80
N GLY A 18 -13.64 1.29 -0.05
CA GLY A 18 -13.94 0.85 1.32
C GLY A 18 -14.33 -0.63 1.42
N PHE A 19 -14.94 -1.20 0.38
CA PHE A 19 -15.30 -2.62 0.35
C PHE A 19 -14.07 -3.54 0.32
N LEU A 20 -12.90 -3.07 -0.13
CA LEU A 20 -11.67 -3.87 0.01
C LEU A 20 -11.32 -4.14 1.48
N GLY A 21 -11.84 -3.35 2.43
CA GLY A 21 -11.69 -3.62 3.86
C GLY A 21 -12.18 -5.01 4.28
N PHE A 22 -13.19 -5.57 3.60
CA PHE A 22 -13.65 -6.93 3.87
C PHE A 22 -12.60 -7.99 3.54
N VAL A 23 -11.75 -7.75 2.53
CA VAL A 23 -10.57 -8.61 2.26
C VAL A 23 -9.61 -8.60 3.45
N GLY A 24 -9.53 -7.47 4.15
CA GLY A 24 -8.81 -7.34 5.41
C GLY A 24 -9.28 -8.30 6.50
N ILE A 25 -10.60 -8.48 6.63
CA ILE A 25 -11.18 -9.43 7.60
C ILE A 25 -10.79 -10.87 7.26
N ILE A 26 -10.84 -11.23 5.97
CA ILE A 26 -10.36 -12.54 5.50
C ILE A 26 -8.86 -12.70 5.84
N GLY A 27 -8.08 -11.64 5.65
CA GLY A 27 -6.66 -11.62 6.01
C GLY A 27 -6.37 -11.97 7.46
N LEU A 28 -7.20 -11.51 8.40
CA LEU A 28 -7.10 -11.86 9.81
C LEU A 28 -7.35 -13.35 10.05
N CYS A 29 -8.37 -13.93 9.41
CA CYS A 29 -8.69 -15.36 9.54
C CYS A 29 -7.53 -16.26 9.08
N PHE A 30 -6.79 -15.84 8.05
CA PHE A 30 -5.64 -16.58 7.52
C PHE A 30 -4.29 -16.12 8.07
N SER A 31 -4.27 -15.19 9.05
CA SER A 31 -3.04 -14.59 9.59
C SER A 31 -2.08 -14.06 8.51
N SER A 32 -2.63 -13.54 7.41
CA SER A 32 -1.88 -13.01 6.29
C SER A 32 -1.66 -11.50 6.47
N PRO A 33 -0.42 -11.02 6.70
CA PRO A 33 -0.18 -9.61 6.98
C PRO A 33 -0.56 -8.70 5.80
N ILE A 34 -0.27 -9.15 4.58
CA ILE A 34 -0.59 -8.38 3.36
C ILE A 34 -2.11 -8.21 3.20
N LEU A 35 -2.88 -9.27 3.40
CA LEU A 35 -4.34 -9.20 3.32
C LEU A 35 -4.90 -8.37 4.47
N SER A 36 -4.39 -8.57 5.70
CA SER A 36 -4.85 -7.83 6.89
C SER A 36 -4.68 -6.31 6.73
N SER A 37 -3.67 -5.85 5.98
CA SER A 37 -3.45 -4.43 5.73
C SER A 37 -4.58 -3.74 4.95
N PHE A 38 -5.39 -4.50 4.20
CA PHE A 38 -6.56 -3.97 3.52
C PHE A 38 -7.64 -3.46 4.49
N LEU A 39 -7.58 -3.79 5.79
CA LEU A 39 -8.46 -3.17 6.79
C LEU A 39 -8.38 -1.63 6.77
N LEU A 40 -7.22 -1.07 6.41
CA LEU A 40 -7.05 0.37 6.24
C LEU A 40 -7.98 0.94 5.17
N CYS A 41 -8.39 0.14 4.18
CA CYS A 41 -9.31 0.59 3.15
C CYS A 41 -10.68 0.99 3.72
N PHE A 42 -11.10 0.50 4.90
CA PHE A 42 -12.34 0.97 5.53
C PHE A 42 -12.37 2.48 5.76
N THR A 43 -11.21 3.14 5.87
CA THR A 43 -11.15 4.61 5.99
C THR A 43 -11.77 5.31 4.76
N PHE A 44 -11.81 4.65 3.60
CA PHE A 44 -12.38 5.21 2.39
C PHE A 44 -13.89 5.41 2.45
N PHE A 45 -14.62 4.68 3.31
CA PHE A 45 -16.05 4.93 3.51
C PHE A 45 -16.33 6.35 4.01
N ALA A 46 -15.37 6.97 4.70
CA ALA A 46 -15.51 8.33 5.20
C ALA A 46 -15.52 9.41 4.11
N TYR A 47 -15.22 9.05 2.86
CA TYR A 47 -15.22 9.94 1.70
C TYR A 47 -16.51 9.87 0.87
N GLY A 48 -17.50 9.07 1.29
CA GLY A 48 -18.76 8.88 0.56
C GLY A 48 -19.53 10.18 0.28
N ASP A 49 -19.51 11.10 1.24
CA ASP A 49 -20.24 12.37 1.17
C ASP A 49 -19.36 13.54 0.70
N MET A 50 -18.09 13.27 0.36
CA MET A 50 -17.15 14.29 -0.08
C MET A 50 -17.29 14.51 -1.59
N ILE A 51 -17.42 15.77 -2.01
CA ILE A 51 -17.55 16.13 -3.42
C ILE A 51 -16.22 15.81 -4.13
N ALA A 52 -16.27 15.01 -5.19
CA ALA A 52 -15.09 14.65 -5.98
C ALA A 52 -14.77 15.74 -7.01
N ASP A 53 -14.39 16.92 -6.54
CA ASP A 53 -13.97 18.07 -7.33
C ASP A 53 -12.49 18.00 -7.74
N GLU A 54 -12.00 19.03 -8.44
CA GLU A 54 -10.61 19.07 -8.92
C GLU A 54 -9.59 19.09 -7.76
N MET A 55 -9.90 19.79 -6.65
CA MET A 55 -9.05 19.85 -5.47
C MET A 55 -8.94 18.49 -4.78
N PHE A 56 -10.04 17.76 -4.67
CA PHE A 56 -10.06 16.39 -4.17
C PHE A 56 -9.14 15.47 -5.00
N TRP A 57 -9.27 15.50 -6.32
CA TRP A 57 -8.42 14.68 -7.20
C TRP A 57 -6.95 15.07 -7.13
N GLU A 58 -6.64 16.34 -6.92
CA GLU A 58 -5.27 16.79 -6.67
C GLU A 58 -4.73 16.22 -5.35
N ASN A 59 -5.52 16.25 -4.28
CA ASN A 59 -5.16 15.66 -2.99
C ASN A 59 -4.94 14.15 -3.09
N VAL A 60 -5.78 13.43 -3.84
CA VAL A 60 -5.60 12.00 -4.14
C VAL A 60 -4.30 11.76 -4.90
N ARG A 61 -3.99 12.58 -5.92
CA ARG A 61 -2.74 12.47 -6.67
C ARG A 61 -1.51 12.74 -5.78
N ARG A 62 -1.57 13.76 -4.92
CA ARG A 62 -0.49 14.07 -3.97
C ARG A 62 -0.29 12.95 -2.95
N ALA A 63 -1.38 12.39 -2.42
CA ALA A 63 -1.30 11.24 -1.51
C ALA A 63 -0.72 10.01 -2.21
N GLY A 64 -1.15 9.72 -3.44
CA GLY A 64 -0.63 8.64 -4.27
C GLY A 64 0.87 8.79 -4.55
N PHE A 65 1.30 9.99 -4.89
CA PHE A 65 2.72 10.28 -5.11
C PHE A 65 3.57 10.10 -3.84
N ARG A 66 3.08 10.56 -2.68
CA ARG A 66 3.75 10.35 -1.39
C ARG A 66 3.90 8.87 -1.04
N ALA A 67 2.83 8.09 -1.25
CA ALA A 67 2.84 6.66 -1.02
C ALA A 67 3.80 5.95 -1.98
N PHE A 68 3.77 6.30 -3.27
CA PHE A 68 4.73 5.76 -4.23
C PHE A 68 6.18 6.07 -3.83
N LEU A 69 6.46 7.32 -3.45
CA LEU A 69 7.81 7.74 -3.07
C LEU A 69 8.29 7.03 -1.80
N SER A 70 7.42 6.84 -0.80
CA SER A 70 7.78 6.11 0.42
C SER A 70 8.07 4.63 0.14
N GLY A 71 7.23 3.96 -0.66
CA GLY A 71 7.45 2.57 -1.07
C GLY A 71 8.71 2.41 -1.92
N PHE A 72 8.97 3.35 -2.84
CA PHE A 72 10.17 3.35 -3.68
C PHE A 72 11.44 3.54 -2.85
N ALA A 73 11.46 4.52 -1.93
CA ALA A 73 12.60 4.75 -1.05
C ALA A 73 12.87 3.54 -0.14
N PHE A 74 11.83 2.95 0.44
CA PHE A 74 11.95 1.73 1.24
C PHE A 74 12.45 0.54 0.40
N GLY A 75 12.00 0.42 -0.85
CA GLY A 75 12.46 -0.59 -1.79
C GLY A 75 13.96 -0.47 -2.08
N ILE A 76 14.45 0.75 -2.36
CA ILE A 76 15.89 1.01 -2.55
C ILE A 76 16.67 0.62 -1.29
N LEU A 77 16.22 1.05 -0.10
CA LEU A 77 16.89 0.74 1.15
C LEU A 77 16.95 -0.77 1.40
N SER A 78 15.86 -1.47 1.13
CA SER A 78 15.79 -2.93 1.26
C SER A 78 16.78 -3.62 0.33
N GLN A 79 16.86 -3.19 -0.94
CA GLN A 79 17.83 -3.72 -1.90
C GLN A 79 19.28 -3.39 -1.52
N ALA A 80 19.54 -2.19 -1.00
CA ALA A 80 20.86 -1.79 -0.53
C ALA A 80 21.39 -2.68 0.61
N VAL A 81 20.50 -3.29 1.40
CA VAL A 81 20.86 -4.28 2.42
C VAL A 81 20.96 -5.69 1.83
N MET A 82 19.99 -6.07 1.00
CA MET A 82 19.87 -7.43 0.49
C MET A 82 20.94 -7.80 -0.54
N VAL A 83 21.35 -6.87 -1.41
CA VAL A 83 22.34 -7.14 -2.45
C VAL A 83 23.73 -7.44 -1.88
N PRO A 84 24.30 -6.63 -0.96
CA PRO A 84 25.57 -6.98 -0.32
C PRO A 84 25.51 -8.29 0.45
N ARG A 85 24.39 -8.57 1.14
CA ARG A 85 24.18 -9.85 1.81
C ARG A 85 24.21 -11.01 0.82
N ALA A 86 23.57 -10.86 -0.34
CA ALA A 86 23.59 -11.88 -1.38
C ALA A 86 24.99 -12.14 -1.95
N MET A 87 25.78 -11.08 -2.14
CA MET A 87 27.17 -11.19 -2.58
C MET A 87 28.04 -11.87 -1.51
N TYR A 88 27.89 -11.51 -0.24
CA TYR A 88 28.68 -12.07 0.86
C TYR A 88 28.48 -13.58 1.03
N TYR A 89 27.23 -14.05 0.98
CA TYR A 89 26.94 -15.49 1.13
C TYR A 89 27.14 -16.29 -0.16
N GLY A 90 27.40 -15.63 -1.29
CA GLY A 90 27.69 -16.26 -2.58
C GLY A 90 26.65 -17.32 -2.93
N PHE A 91 25.40 -16.91 -3.18
CA PHE A 91 24.32 -17.84 -3.56
C PHE A 91 24.71 -18.66 -4.79
N ARG A 92 25.21 -19.88 -4.53
CA ARG A 92 25.49 -20.89 -5.56
C ARG A 92 24.19 -21.41 -6.16
N GLU A 93 24.29 -21.90 -7.39
CA GLU A 93 23.16 -22.51 -8.11
C GLU A 93 22.43 -23.57 -7.26
N LEU A 94 21.13 -23.69 -7.49
CA LEU A 94 20.30 -24.71 -6.85
C LEU A 94 20.90 -26.10 -7.12
N GLN A 95 21.32 -26.79 -6.07
CA GLN A 95 21.76 -28.17 -6.18
C GLN A 95 20.53 -29.07 -6.15
N PHE A 96 20.35 -29.88 -7.19
CA PHE A 96 19.32 -30.90 -7.22
C PHE A 96 19.92 -32.23 -6.75
N THR A 97 19.31 -32.85 -5.75
CA THR A 97 19.69 -34.18 -5.25
C THR A 97 18.43 -35.03 -5.23
N ASP A 98 18.45 -36.18 -5.92
CA ASP A 98 17.31 -37.10 -6.03
C ASP A 98 16.00 -36.45 -6.53
N GLY A 99 16.12 -35.49 -7.45
CA GLY A 99 14.96 -34.76 -8.01
C GLY A 99 14.42 -33.63 -7.11
N PHE A 100 14.98 -33.42 -5.92
CA PHE A 100 14.61 -32.34 -5.02
C PHE A 100 15.64 -31.22 -5.01
N ALA A 101 15.16 -29.97 -4.99
CA ALA A 101 15.96 -28.78 -4.83
C ALA A 101 16.47 -28.67 -3.38
N ARG A 102 17.79 -28.76 -3.16
CA ARG A 102 18.41 -28.40 -1.88
C ARG A 102 18.56 -26.88 -1.80
N ILE A 103 17.74 -26.28 -0.95
CA ILE A 103 17.81 -24.85 -0.64
C ILE A 103 18.72 -24.67 0.57
N SER A 104 19.75 -23.84 0.45
CA SER A 104 20.60 -23.48 1.60
C SER A 104 19.80 -22.59 2.57
N GLU A 105 20.10 -22.70 3.86
CA GLU A 105 19.45 -21.88 4.90
C GLU A 105 19.59 -20.38 4.59
N GLN A 106 20.76 -19.95 4.09
CA GLN A 106 21.00 -18.56 3.73
C GLN A 106 20.12 -18.10 2.56
N PHE A 107 19.90 -18.96 1.56
CA PHE A 107 19.00 -18.64 0.45
C PHE A 107 17.56 -18.55 0.93
N TYR A 108 17.11 -19.49 1.78
CA TYR A 108 15.79 -19.45 2.38
C TYR A 108 15.56 -18.16 3.18
N LEU A 109 16.52 -17.78 4.04
CA LEU A 109 16.44 -16.55 4.81
C LEU A 109 16.42 -15.32 3.89
N GLN A 110 17.22 -15.29 2.82
CA GLN A 110 17.18 -14.19 1.84
C GLN A 110 15.82 -14.06 1.16
N ALA A 111 15.22 -15.18 0.73
CA ALA A 111 13.89 -15.19 0.15
C ALA A 111 12.84 -14.70 1.17
N LEU A 112 12.95 -15.13 2.42
CA LEU A 112 12.08 -14.68 3.50
C LEU A 112 12.21 -13.17 3.73
N PHE A 113 13.43 -12.63 3.84
CA PHE A 113 13.68 -11.19 3.95
C PHE A 113 13.12 -10.41 2.76
N GLY A 114 13.28 -10.93 1.53
CA GLY A 114 12.74 -10.32 0.33
C GLY A 114 11.21 -10.26 0.33
N SER A 115 10.57 -11.37 0.69
CA SER A 115 9.11 -11.44 0.81
C SER A 115 8.60 -10.50 1.91
N ALA A 116 9.27 -10.45 3.07
CA ALA A 116 8.93 -9.54 4.15
C ALA A 116 9.07 -8.07 3.75
N ALA A 117 10.17 -7.70 3.08
CA ALA A 117 10.39 -6.35 2.58
C ALA A 117 9.32 -5.94 1.54
N PHE A 118 8.92 -6.87 0.66
CA PHE A 118 7.83 -6.62 -0.28
C PHE A 118 6.51 -6.35 0.44
N VAL A 119 6.13 -7.20 1.41
CA VAL A 119 4.92 -7.02 2.21
C VAL A 119 4.95 -5.71 3.00
N LEU A 120 6.07 -5.41 3.66
CA LEU A 120 6.24 -4.15 4.39
C LEU A 120 6.15 -2.92 3.49
N SER A 121 6.72 -2.98 2.28
CA SER A 121 6.60 -1.90 1.30
C SER A 121 5.15 -1.66 0.91
N PHE A 122 4.39 -2.71 0.63
CA PHE A 122 2.96 -2.61 0.34
C PHE A 122 2.16 -1.97 1.48
N ILE A 123 2.39 -2.45 2.72
CA ILE A 123 1.74 -1.90 3.91
C ILE A 123 2.10 -0.43 4.10
N LEU A 124 3.38 -0.07 3.95
CA LEU A 124 3.86 1.31 4.04
C LEU A 124 3.17 2.22 3.03
N MET A 125 3.07 1.79 1.77
CA MET A 125 2.39 2.56 0.72
C MET A 125 0.92 2.79 1.08
N LEU A 126 0.22 1.74 1.54
CA LEU A 126 -1.17 1.87 1.98
C LEU A 126 -1.30 2.87 3.13
N VAL A 127 -0.52 2.69 4.19
CA VAL A 127 -0.55 3.57 5.38
C VAL A 127 -0.28 5.02 5.00
N VAL A 128 0.75 5.28 4.19
CA VAL A 128 1.10 6.64 3.76
C VAL A 128 0.00 7.24 2.88
N PHE A 129 -0.61 6.44 2.01
CA PHE A 129 -1.71 6.88 1.15
C PHE A 129 -2.94 7.25 1.97
N THR A 130 -3.46 6.31 2.78
CA THR A 130 -4.65 6.55 3.60
C THR A 130 -4.40 7.64 4.65
N GLY A 131 -3.22 7.65 5.28
CA GLY A 131 -2.85 8.67 6.25
C GLY A 131 -2.77 10.06 5.63
N SER A 132 -2.13 10.20 4.46
CA SER A 132 -2.07 11.49 3.75
C SER A 132 -3.45 11.99 3.36
N LEU A 133 -4.33 11.11 2.85
CA LEU A 133 -5.69 11.47 2.51
C LEU A 133 -6.52 11.90 3.72
N LEU A 134 -6.36 11.22 4.86
CA LEU A 134 -7.07 11.58 6.09
C LEU A 134 -6.63 12.96 6.60
N ILE A 135 -5.33 13.26 6.52
CA ILE A 135 -4.79 14.57 6.86
C ILE A 135 -5.35 15.65 5.94
N PHE A 136 -5.41 15.42 4.62
CA PHE A 136 -5.99 16.39 3.68
C PHE A 136 -7.46 16.65 3.96
N ARG A 137 -8.25 15.60 4.21
CA ARG A 137 -9.66 15.73 4.59
C ARG A 137 -9.83 16.52 5.88
N HIS A 138 -8.97 16.30 6.88
CA HIS A 138 -9.03 17.04 8.14
C HIS A 138 -8.74 18.52 7.93
N ARG A 139 -7.70 18.85 7.14
CA ARG A 139 -7.34 20.24 6.83
C ARG A 139 -8.43 20.97 6.04
N GLU A 140 -9.06 20.31 5.07
CA GLU A 140 -10.13 20.89 4.28
C GLU A 140 -11.38 21.18 5.13
N LYS A 141 -11.71 20.30 6.08
CA LYS A 141 -12.78 20.55 7.06
C LYS A 141 -12.46 21.70 8.01
N GLN A 142 -11.19 21.91 8.35
CA GLN A 142 -10.76 23.04 9.18
C GLN A 142 -10.85 24.36 8.40
N SER A 143 -10.35 24.41 7.17
CA SER A 143 -10.39 25.63 6.36
C SER A 143 -11.81 26.10 6.05
N LEU A 144 -12.76 25.17 5.88
CA LEU A 144 -14.17 25.53 5.67
C LEU A 144 -14.79 26.17 6.92
N ARG A 145 -14.44 25.71 8.12
CA ARG A 145 -14.92 26.30 9.39
C ARG A 145 -14.36 27.70 9.59
N GLU A 146 -13.08 27.90 9.32
CA GLU A 146 -12.43 29.21 9.44
C GLU A 146 -12.96 30.24 8.42
N SER A 147 -13.52 29.81 7.29
CA SER A 147 -14.16 30.71 6.33
C SER A 147 -15.61 31.08 6.64
N GLU A 148 -16.24 30.36 7.57
CA GLU A 148 -17.63 30.59 8.01
C GLU A 148 -17.74 31.46 9.28
N GLU A 149 -16.60 31.71 9.96
CA GLU A 149 -16.45 32.64 11.10
C GLU A 149 -16.03 34.04 10.65
#